data_AF-A0A4Q6BDF8-F1
#
_entry.id   AF-A0A4Q6BDF8-F1
#
_cell.length_a   1.000
_cell.length_b   1.000
_cell.length_c   1.000
_cell.angle_alpha   90.00
_cell.angle_beta   90.00
_cell.angle_gamma   90.00
#
_symmetry.space_group_name_H-M   'P 1'
#
loop_
_entity.id
_entity.type
_entity.pdbx_description
1 polymer ?
#
loop_
_entity_poly.entity_id
_entity_poly.type
_entity_poly.pdbx_seq_one_letter_code
_entity_poly.pdbx_strand_id
1 'polypeptide(L)'
;RIASFGIVRYTPQSDEPQLVLRKNRVAATDLSMDLKAYGKRKEYFIQRVKTMVAYLQESSCRSRFISHYFGDADAKPCGICDNCLSQKAVDFSAEEFNAIAAVIKQQLETKKQTAEELVADLSTIKKEKTWQVLRFLQAEKQISADGKGLLQNK
;
A
#
# COMPACT_ATOMS: atom_id res chain seq x y z
N ARG A 1 -52.23 49.26 -1.37
CA ARG A 1 -52.59 50.18 -2.47
C ARG A 1 -51.40 50.96 -3.03
N ILE A 2 -50.43 51.46 -2.25
CA ILE A 2 -49.27 52.19 -2.81
C ILE A 2 -48.32 51.28 -3.62
N ALA A 3 -48.15 50.02 -3.22
CA ALA A 3 -47.33 49.04 -3.95
C ALA A 3 -47.84 48.73 -5.37
N SER A 4 -49.16 48.73 -5.60
CA SER A 4 -49.74 48.48 -6.93
C SER A 4 -49.57 49.65 -7.90
N PHE A 5 -49.22 50.84 -7.42
CA PHE A 5 -48.85 51.99 -8.25
C PHE A 5 -47.36 52.00 -8.62
N GLY A 6 -46.58 50.97 -8.23
CA GLY A 6 -45.15 50.87 -8.53
C GLY A 6 -44.23 51.77 -7.70
N ILE A 7 -44.79 52.50 -6.73
CA ILE A 7 -44.07 53.49 -5.91
C ILE A 7 -43.22 52.81 -4.82
N VAL A 8 -43.63 51.63 -4.35
CA VAL A 8 -42.90 50.87 -3.32
C VAL A 8 -42.87 49.40 -3.70
N ARG A 9 -41.68 48.81 -3.68
CA ARG A 9 -41.47 47.36 -3.84
C ARG A 9 -41.45 46.70 -2.47
N TYR A 10 -42.56 46.08 -2.08
CA TYR A 10 -42.64 45.28 -0.86
C TYR A 10 -42.27 43.83 -1.17
N THR A 11 -41.33 43.27 -0.41
CA THR A 11 -41.00 41.84 -0.46
C THR A 11 -41.41 41.26 0.89
N PRO A 12 -42.39 40.34 0.95
CA PRO A 12 -42.84 39.77 2.22
C PRO A 12 -41.72 39.00 2.90
N GLN A 13 -41.72 39.03 4.24
CA GLN A 13 -40.80 38.23 5.03
C GLN A 13 -41.05 36.74 4.74
N SER A 14 -39.98 36.00 4.48
CA SER A 14 -40.00 34.56 4.23
C SER A 14 -39.57 33.83 5.50
N ASP A 15 -40.31 32.79 5.88
CA ASP A 15 -39.99 31.92 7.02
C ASP A 15 -39.05 30.76 6.63
N GLU A 16 -38.61 30.71 5.37
CA GLU A 16 -37.65 29.72 4.89
C GLU A 16 -36.22 30.10 5.30
N PRO A 17 -35.36 29.12 5.60
CA PRO A 17 -33.97 29.38 5.93
C PRO A 17 -33.22 29.98 4.73
N GLN A 18 -32.71 31.20 4.89
CA GLN A 18 -31.97 31.92 3.86
C GLN A 18 -30.48 31.97 4.15
N LEU A 19 -29.68 31.76 3.10
CA LEU A 19 -28.24 32.05 3.12
C LEU A 19 -28.02 33.50 2.73
N VAL A 20 -27.59 34.32 3.68
CA VAL A 20 -27.24 35.73 3.42
C VAL A 20 -25.72 35.88 3.48
N LEU A 21 -25.14 36.36 2.38
CA LEU A 21 -23.75 36.79 2.39
C LEU A 21 -23.65 38.10 3.18
N ARG A 22 -22.97 38.06 4.32
CA ARG A 22 -22.79 39.23 5.20
C ARG A 22 -21.90 40.32 4.60
N LYS A 23 -21.23 40.04 3.49
CA LYS A 23 -20.35 40.97 2.79
C LYS A 23 -20.90 41.23 1.39
N ASN A 24 -20.79 42.48 0.96
CA ASN A 24 -21.13 42.85 -0.40
C ASN A 24 -20.29 42.04 -1.39
N ARG A 25 -20.91 41.65 -2.50
CA ARG A 25 -20.20 41.09 -3.64
C ARG A 25 -19.25 42.16 -4.18
N VAL A 26 -17.96 41.87 -4.20
CA VAL A 26 -16.95 42.72 -4.84
C VAL A 26 -17.17 42.69 -6.35
N ALA A 27 -17.16 43.86 -7.00
CA ALA A 27 -17.25 43.94 -8.45
C ALA A 27 -16.04 43.23 -9.09
N ALA A 28 -16.24 42.61 -10.26
CA ALA A 28 -15.16 41.86 -10.91
C ALA A 28 -13.95 42.74 -11.26
N THR A 29 -14.16 44.03 -11.51
CA THR A 29 -13.12 45.04 -11.76
C THR A 29 -12.25 45.33 -10.55
N ASP A 30 -12.81 45.18 -9.35
CA ASP A 30 -12.14 45.51 -8.07
C ASP A 30 -11.52 44.26 -7.43
N LEU A 31 -11.72 43.09 -8.04
CA LEU A 31 -11.15 41.84 -7.59
C LEU A 31 -9.66 41.80 -7.95
N SER A 32 -8.81 42.06 -6.96
CA SER A 32 -7.37 41.84 -7.09
C SER A 32 -6.98 40.46 -6.56
N MET A 33 -6.17 39.74 -7.33
CA MET A 33 -5.59 38.45 -6.92
C MET A 33 -4.07 38.54 -6.99
N ASP A 34 -3.40 38.07 -5.93
CA ASP A 34 -1.95 37.88 -5.97
C ASP A 34 -1.62 36.64 -6.83
N LEU A 35 -1.46 36.88 -8.13
CA LEU A 35 -1.10 35.85 -9.11
C LEU A 35 0.27 35.22 -8.82
N LYS A 36 1.18 35.95 -8.17
CA LYS A 36 2.52 35.45 -7.82
C LYS A 36 2.41 34.44 -6.69
N ALA A 37 1.67 34.75 -5.62
CA ALA A 37 1.40 33.81 -4.53
C ALA A 37 0.58 32.60 -5.04
N TYR A 38 -0.38 32.82 -5.93
CA TYR A 38 -1.14 31.75 -6.57
C TYR A 38 -0.23 30.82 -7.38
N GLY A 39 0.68 31.37 -8.19
CA GLY A 39 1.69 30.61 -8.94
C GLY A 39 2.53 29.71 -8.03
N LYS A 40 3.07 30.26 -6.92
CA LYS A 40 3.81 29.48 -5.92
C LYS A 40 2.99 28.33 -5.33
N ARG A 41 1.71 28.57 -5.00
CA ARG A 41 0.82 27.53 -4.49
C ARG A 41 0.60 26.42 -5.52
N LYS A 42 0.45 26.79 -6.80
CA LYS A 42 0.34 25.83 -7.92
C LYS A 42 1.61 25.00 -8.04
N GLU A 43 2.79 25.61 -7.96
CA GLU A 43 4.08 24.92 -8.00
C GLU A 43 4.21 23.90 -6.86
N TYR A 44 3.94 24.30 -5.62
CA TYR A 44 3.94 23.37 -4.48
C TYR A 44 2.95 22.22 -4.65
N PHE A 45 1.76 22.50 -5.20
CA PHE A 45 0.79 21.46 -5.50
C PHE A 45 1.35 20.45 -6.52
N ILE A 46 1.95 20.93 -7.61
CA ILE A 46 2.58 20.09 -8.63
C ILE A 46 3.68 19.22 -7.99
N GLN A 47 4.52 19.79 -7.12
CA GLN A 47 5.58 19.03 -6.45
C GLN A 47 5.01 17.92 -5.56
N ARG A 48 3.97 18.19 -4.76
CA ARG A 48 3.32 17.16 -3.93
C ARG A 48 2.75 16.01 -4.75
N VAL A 49 2.14 16.32 -5.89
CA VAL A 49 1.62 15.29 -6.80
C VAL A 49 2.76 14.44 -7.37
N LYS A 50 3.86 15.06 -7.82
CA LYS A 50 5.03 14.33 -8.30
C LYS A 50 5.61 13.41 -7.23
N THR A 51 5.73 13.87 -5.98
CA THR A 51 6.18 13.04 -4.86
C THR A 51 5.26 11.86 -4.61
N MET A 52 3.94 12.06 -4.72
CA MET A 52 2.98 10.96 -4.58
C MET A 52 3.09 9.92 -5.71
N VAL A 53 3.35 10.37 -6.94
CA VAL A 53 3.63 9.45 -8.06
C VAL A 53 4.91 8.66 -7.80
N ALA A 54 5.98 9.30 -7.33
CA ALA A 54 7.22 8.64 -6.96
C ALA A 54 7.01 7.58 -5.85
N TYR A 55 6.21 7.90 -4.82
CA TYR A 55 5.84 6.94 -3.77
C TYR A 55 5.18 5.66 -4.30
N LEU A 56 4.42 5.76 -5.39
CA LEU A 56 3.77 4.60 -6.00
C LEU A 56 4.73 3.76 -6.87
N GLN A 57 5.77 4.38 -7.43
CA GLN A 57 6.68 3.76 -8.40
C GLN A 57 7.97 3.23 -7.78
N GLU A 58 8.43 3.80 -6.67
CA GLU A 58 9.68 3.39 -6.04
C GLU A 58 9.58 2.02 -5.35
N SER A 59 10.65 1.24 -5.46
CA SER A 59 10.86 -0.03 -4.75
C SER A 59 11.54 0.14 -3.38
N SER A 60 11.72 1.38 -2.93
CA SER A 60 12.29 1.71 -1.62
C SER A 60 11.28 1.44 -0.50
N CYS A 61 11.73 1.32 0.75
CA CYS A 61 10.82 1.10 1.88
C CYS A 61 9.76 2.21 1.97
N ARG A 62 8.46 1.84 1.91
CA ARG A 62 7.34 2.81 1.93
C ARG A 62 7.35 3.71 3.17
N SER A 63 7.54 3.12 4.36
CA SER A 63 7.57 3.88 5.61
C SER A 63 8.74 4.87 5.64
N ARG A 64 9.91 4.45 5.14
CA ARG A 64 11.07 5.34 5.02
C ARG A 64 10.81 6.50 4.09
N PHE A 65 10.19 6.25 2.93
CA PHE A 65 9.79 7.30 1.98
C PHE A 65 8.88 8.35 2.66
N ILE A 66 7.87 7.88 3.41
CA ILE A 66 6.94 8.75 4.14
C ILE A 66 7.68 9.57 5.20
N SER A 67 8.55 8.94 6.01
CA SER A 67 9.36 9.64 7.01
C SER A 67 10.23 10.74 6.39
N HIS A 68 10.92 10.44 5.28
CA HIS A 68 11.73 11.42 4.56
C HIS A 68 10.89 12.61 4.07
N TYR A 69 9.69 12.35 3.51
CA TYR A 69 8.78 13.41 3.07
C TYR A 69 8.37 14.37 4.19
N PHE A 70 8.23 13.86 5.42
CA PHE A 70 7.90 14.66 6.60
C PHE A 70 9.13 15.19 7.37
N GLY A 71 10.34 15.02 6.84
CA GLY A 71 11.56 15.64 7.35
C GLY A 71 12.48 14.74 8.18
N ASP A 72 12.21 13.45 8.27
CA ASP A 72 13.09 12.47 8.93
C ASP A 72 13.97 11.75 7.89
N ALA A 73 15.18 12.28 7.68
CA ALA A 73 16.13 11.78 6.69
C ALA A 73 16.92 10.53 7.14
N ASP A 74 16.91 10.22 8.44
CA ASP A 74 17.65 9.10 9.03
C ASP A 74 16.77 7.86 9.23
N ALA A 75 15.55 7.89 8.70
CA ALA A 75 14.59 6.81 8.81
C ALA A 75 15.15 5.51 8.20
N LYS A 76 15.15 4.46 9.02
CA LYS A 76 15.59 3.12 8.64
C LYS A 76 14.46 2.35 7.92
N PRO A 77 14.80 1.35 7.09
CA PRO A 77 13.79 0.45 6.52
C PRO A 77 12.92 -0.18 7.60
N CYS A 78 11.59 -0.13 7.45
CA CYS A 78 10.65 -0.62 8.47
C CYS A 78 10.57 -2.14 8.57
N GLY A 79 10.97 -2.86 7.52
CA GLY A 79 10.97 -4.32 7.49
C GLY A 79 9.60 -4.99 7.40
N ILE A 80 8.50 -4.23 7.36
CA ILE A 80 7.11 -4.73 7.38
C ILE A 80 6.24 -4.30 6.17
N CYS A 81 6.69 -3.33 5.35
CA CYS A 81 5.96 -2.94 4.13
C CYS A 81 6.19 -3.95 3.00
N ASP A 82 5.29 -3.97 2.01
CA ASP A 82 5.39 -4.76 0.77
C ASP A 82 6.78 -4.71 0.12
N ASN A 83 7.38 -3.53 -0.04
CA ASN A 83 8.73 -3.39 -0.61
C ASN A 83 9.82 -4.02 0.26
N CYS A 84 9.68 -3.98 1.58
CA CYS A 84 10.61 -4.68 2.48
C CYS A 84 10.38 -6.19 2.49
N LEU A 85 9.13 -6.63 2.35
CA LEU A 85 8.77 -8.04 2.33
C LEU A 85 9.19 -8.69 1.01
N SER A 86 9.09 -7.98 -0.11
CA SER A 86 9.57 -8.45 -1.41
C SER A 86 11.10 -8.57 -1.43
N GLN A 87 11.83 -7.61 -0.85
CA GLN A 87 13.29 -7.71 -0.67
C GLN A 87 13.73 -8.81 0.29
N LYS A 88 12.86 -9.19 1.23
CA LYS A 88 13.08 -10.33 2.14
C LYS A 88 12.63 -11.67 1.54
N ALA A 89 11.89 -11.66 0.43
CA ALA A 89 11.57 -12.88 -0.26
C ALA A 89 12.90 -13.55 -0.60
N VAL A 90 13.03 -14.81 -0.20
CA VAL A 90 14.29 -15.50 -0.35
C VAL A 90 14.43 -15.79 -1.83
N ASP A 91 15.38 -15.12 -2.48
CA ASP A 91 15.71 -15.41 -3.87
C ASP A 91 16.10 -16.89 -3.97
N PHE A 92 15.28 -17.63 -4.70
CA PHE A 92 15.66 -18.91 -5.25
C PHE A 92 16.15 -18.65 -6.68
N SER A 93 17.29 -19.20 -7.06
CA SER A 93 17.42 -19.54 -8.48
C SER A 93 16.45 -20.69 -8.78
N ALA A 94 15.95 -20.77 -10.02
CA ALA A 94 15.08 -21.88 -10.41
C ALA A 94 15.74 -23.25 -10.17
N GLU A 95 17.06 -23.31 -10.30
CA GLU A 95 17.89 -24.48 -10.02
C GLU A 95 17.90 -24.84 -8.53
N GLU A 96 18.09 -23.86 -7.64
CA GLU A 96 18.03 -24.07 -6.19
C GLU A 96 16.65 -24.55 -5.75
N PHE A 97 15.58 -23.95 -6.30
CA PHE A 97 14.22 -24.37 -6.00
C PHE A 97 13.99 -25.84 -6.39
N ASN A 98 14.37 -26.21 -7.62
CA ASN A 98 14.20 -27.57 -8.12
C ASN A 98 15.04 -28.58 -7.34
N ALA A 99 16.27 -28.22 -6.95
CA ALA A 99 17.12 -29.07 -6.13
C ALA A 99 16.50 -29.34 -4.75
N ILE A 100 16.01 -28.30 -4.07
CA ILE A 100 15.35 -28.43 -2.76
C ILE A 100 14.05 -29.23 -2.89
N ALA A 101 13.25 -28.99 -3.93
CA ALA A 101 12.01 -29.72 -4.18
C ALA A 101 12.26 -31.22 -4.45
N ALA A 102 13.33 -31.56 -5.19
CA ALA A 102 13.71 -32.94 -5.44
C ALA A 102 14.14 -33.66 -4.14
N VAL A 103 14.96 -32.99 -3.32
CA VAL A 103 15.41 -33.54 -2.03
C VAL A 103 14.23 -33.78 -1.08
N ILE A 104 13.28 -32.83 -1.00
CA ILE A 104 12.07 -32.97 -0.19
C ILE A 104 11.24 -34.17 -0.65
N LYS A 105 11.00 -34.32 -1.96
CA LYS A 105 10.23 -35.45 -2.49
C LYS A 105 10.89 -36.78 -2.22
N GLN A 106 12.20 -36.90 -2.41
CA GLN A 106 12.97 -38.13 -2.16
C GLN A 106 12.95 -38.52 -0.67
N GLN A 107 13.08 -37.55 0.23
CA GLN A 107 12.97 -37.76 1.68
C GLN A 107 11.59 -38.31 2.07
N LEU A 108 10.52 -37.75 1.50
CA LEU A 108 9.14 -38.18 1.78
C LEU A 108 8.76 -39.53 1.14
N GLU A 109 9.49 -40.01 0.13
CA GLU A 109 9.38 -41.39 -0.37
C GLU A 109 9.97 -42.40 0.61
N THR A 110 11.07 -42.02 1.27
CA THR A 110 11.81 -42.92 2.16
C THR A 110 11.20 -42.96 3.57
N LYS A 111 10.71 -41.83 4.06
CA LYS A 111 10.19 -41.68 5.43
C LYS A 111 9.05 -40.67 5.48
N LYS A 112 7.90 -41.09 6.02
CA LYS A 112 6.84 -40.16 6.43
C LYS A 112 7.26 -39.45 7.71
N GLN A 113 7.30 -38.12 7.68
CA GLN A 113 7.76 -37.28 8.78
C GLN A 113 6.95 -35.99 8.84
N THR A 114 6.99 -35.29 9.97
CA THR A 114 6.33 -33.99 10.11
C THR A 114 7.12 -32.90 9.39
N ALA A 115 6.49 -31.75 9.15
CA ALA A 115 7.18 -30.61 8.53
C ALA A 115 8.36 -30.11 9.38
N GLU A 116 8.25 -30.23 10.70
CA GLU A 116 9.29 -29.81 11.66
C GLU A 116 10.49 -30.77 11.64
N GLU A 117 10.23 -32.07 11.57
CA GLU A 117 11.27 -33.10 11.43
C GLU A 117 12.00 -32.97 10.10
N LEU A 118 11.28 -32.75 9.00
CA LEU A 118 11.87 -32.58 7.67
C LEU A 118 12.80 -31.35 7.62
N VAL A 119 12.41 -30.25 8.26
CA VAL A 119 13.24 -29.04 8.34
C VAL A 119 14.45 -29.25 9.25
N ALA A 120 14.37 -30.13 10.26
CA ALA A 120 15.49 -30.49 11.11
C ALA A 120 16.49 -31.43 10.39
N ASP A 121 16.00 -32.43 9.64
CA ASP A 121 16.81 -33.37 8.88
C ASP A 121 17.54 -32.68 7.71
N LEU A 122 16.90 -31.68 7.09
CA LEU A 122 17.49 -30.84 6.03
C LEU A 122 18.29 -29.64 6.57
N SER A 123 19.11 -29.87 7.60
CA SER A 123 19.92 -28.84 8.26
C SER A 123 20.92 -28.11 7.36
N THR A 124 21.29 -28.71 6.21
CA THR A 124 22.17 -28.11 5.19
C THR A 124 21.52 -26.92 4.46
N ILE A 125 20.18 -26.87 4.41
CA ILE A 125 19.42 -25.82 3.72
C ILE A 125 18.87 -24.84 4.77
N LYS A 126 18.89 -23.54 4.46
CA LYS A 126 18.28 -22.51 5.33
C LYS A 126 16.81 -22.84 5.60
N LYS A 127 16.40 -22.84 6.87
CA LYS A 127 15.04 -23.21 7.29
C LYS A 127 13.96 -22.43 6.54
N GLU A 128 14.21 -21.15 6.27
CA GLU A 128 13.30 -20.26 5.55
C GLU A 128 13.07 -20.74 4.11
N LYS A 129 14.13 -21.21 3.43
CA LYS A 129 14.03 -21.77 2.08
C LYS A 129 13.23 -23.08 2.08
N THR A 130 13.52 -23.99 3.00
CA THR A 130 12.81 -25.28 3.10
C THR A 130 11.32 -25.08 3.34
N TRP A 131 10.94 -24.18 4.25
CA TRP A 131 9.53 -23.85 4.51
C TRP A 131 8.81 -23.23 3.31
N GLN A 132 9.48 -22.37 2.54
CA GLN A 132 8.90 -21.78 1.34
C GLN A 132 8.65 -22.82 0.24
N VAL A 133 9.61 -23.70 -0.04
CA VAL A 133 9.44 -24.79 -1.02
C VAL A 133 8.36 -25.77 -0.55
N LEU A 134 8.33 -26.11 0.73
CA LEU A 134 7.30 -26.98 1.30
C LEU A 134 5.89 -26.41 1.14
N ARG A 135 5.70 -25.12 1.46
CA ARG A 135 4.42 -24.42 1.26
C ARG A 135 3.99 -24.42 -0.20
N PHE A 136 4.94 -24.21 -1.12
CA PHE A 136 4.66 -24.26 -2.55
C PHE A 136 4.19 -25.66 -2.98
N LEU A 137 4.92 -26.71 -2.60
CA LEU A 137 4.58 -28.09 -2.96
C LEU A 137 3.21 -28.53 -2.39
N GLN A 138 2.84 -28.04 -1.21
CA GLN A 138 1.51 -28.25 -0.64
C GLN A 138 0.43 -27.46 -1.39
N ALA A 139 0.68 -26.20 -1.77
CA ALA A 139 -0.25 -25.38 -2.55
C ALA A 139 -0.54 -26.00 -3.92
N GLU A 140 0.50 -26.52 -4.59
CA GLU A 140 0.41 -27.26 -5.86
C GLU A 140 -0.10 -28.70 -5.71
N LYS A 141 -0.49 -29.13 -4.49
CA LYS A 141 -1.00 -30.47 -4.16
C LYS A 141 -0.06 -31.62 -4.53
N GLN A 142 1.25 -31.37 -4.63
CA GLN A 142 2.27 -32.40 -4.86
C GLN A 142 2.59 -33.17 -3.58
N ILE A 143 2.37 -32.56 -2.42
CA ILE A 143 2.54 -33.15 -1.09
C ILE A 143 1.26 -32.95 -0.29
N SER A 144 0.84 -33.94 0.48
CA SER A 144 -0.30 -33.87 1.40
C SER A 144 0.12 -34.15 2.84
N ALA A 145 -0.60 -33.56 3.80
CA ALA A 145 -0.46 -33.89 5.22
C ALA A 145 -1.65 -34.76 5.63
N ASP A 146 -1.39 -35.89 6.28
CA ASP A 146 -2.42 -36.74 6.87
C ASP A 146 -3.01 -36.09 8.15
N GLY A 147 -4.13 -36.61 8.67
CA GLY A 147 -4.80 -36.10 9.88
C GLY A 147 -3.95 -36.09 11.16
N LYS A 148 -2.76 -36.71 11.13
CA LYS A 148 -1.75 -36.69 12.19
C LYS A 148 -0.57 -35.74 11.92
N GLY A 149 -0.61 -34.95 10.85
CA GLY A 149 0.45 -34.01 10.47
C GLY A 149 1.65 -34.63 9.73
N LEU A 150 1.57 -35.90 9.35
CA LEU A 150 2.61 -36.60 8.58
C LEU A 150 2.52 -36.22 7.10
N LEU A 151 3.65 -35.83 6.52
CA LEU A 151 3.75 -35.48 5.11
C LEU A 151 3.93 -36.73 4.25
N GLN A 152 3.26 -36.76 3.11
CA GLN A 152 3.39 -37.80 2.10
C GLN A 152 3.30 -37.20 0.69
N ASN A 153 4.09 -37.74 -0.24
CA ASN A 153 3.92 -37.43 -1.66
C ASN A 153 2.54 -37.89 -2.12
N LYS A 154 1.94 -37.12 -3.03
CA LYS A 154 0.66 -37.46 -3.65
C LYS A 154 0.87 -38.28 -4.92
#